data_AF-A0A2D5UAN5-F1
#
_entry.id   AF-A0A2D5UAN5-F1
#
_cell.length_a   1.000
_cell.length_b   1.000
_cell.length_c   1.000
_cell.angle_alpha   90.00
_cell.angle_beta   90.00
_cell.angle_gamma   90.00
#
_symmetry.space_group_name_H-M   'P 1'
#
loop_
_entity.id
_entity.type
_entity.pdbx_description
1 polymer ?
#
loop_
_entity_poly.entity_id
_entity_poly.type
_entity_poly.pdbx_seq_one_letter_code
_entity_poly.pdbx_strand_id
1 'polypeptide(L)'
;MIEVIVFALILGFLAIFLVKKTTTNIALEEDFEINRTDSEVQDLRRMSRQEFERALKNLLEDIDLRIVETIWVNDEEVDILAHNPAPVIGGDYIVQGILVPDGHYVDSIRVIGLSDTVRAEKALKGILVSTGFFTEEVVKYTEGAPMELINVSKFRELLRARGLPWPA
;
A
#
# COMPACT_ATOMS: atom_id res chain seq x y z
N MET A 1 -27.29 -8.70 43.46
CA MET A 1 -25.95 -8.15 43.19
C MET A 1 -25.30 -8.87 42.00
N ILE A 2 -25.23 -10.20 42.00
CA ILE A 2 -24.66 -11.00 40.88
C ILE A 2 -25.42 -10.80 39.56
N GLU A 3 -26.76 -10.74 39.59
CA GLU A 3 -27.57 -10.53 38.37
C GLU A 3 -27.28 -9.22 37.64
N VAL A 4 -27.01 -8.15 38.40
CA VAL A 4 -26.67 -6.83 37.83
C VAL A 4 -25.30 -6.87 37.15
N ILE A 5 -24.35 -7.63 37.72
CA ILE A 5 -23.01 -7.80 37.16
C ILE A 5 -23.08 -8.60 35.85
N VAL A 6 -23.88 -9.67 35.81
CA VAL A 6 -24.07 -10.48 34.60
C VAL A 6 -24.73 -9.66 33.49
N PHE A 7 -25.74 -8.85 33.82
CA PHE A 7 -26.40 -7.99 32.85
C PHE A 7 -25.44 -6.93 32.28
N ALA A 8 -24.61 -6.31 33.12
CA ALA A 8 -23.61 -5.34 32.68
C ALA A 8 -22.56 -5.96 31.74
N LEU A 9 -22.11 -7.19 32.02
CA LEU A 9 -21.18 -7.93 31.16
C LEU A 9 -21.78 -8.26 29.80
N ILE A 10 -23.03 -8.74 29.76
CA ILE A 10 -23.72 -9.05 28.50
C ILE A 10 -23.93 -7.80 27.66
N LEU A 11 -24.35 -6.70 28.29
CA LEU A 11 -24.54 -5.42 27.61
C LEU A 11 -23.22 -4.90 27.03
N GLY A 12 -22.11 -5.05 27.76
CA GLY A 12 -20.77 -4.71 27.29
C GLY A 12 -20.35 -5.54 26.08
N PHE A 13 -20.53 -6.87 26.13
CA PHE A 13 -20.25 -7.75 25.00
C PHE A 13 -21.14 -7.43 23.79
N LEU A 14 -22.42 -7.12 24.00
CA LEU A 14 -23.34 -6.74 22.94
C LEU A 14 -22.93 -5.42 22.28
N ALA A 15 -22.50 -4.44 23.08
CA ALA A 15 -22.00 -3.16 22.57
C ALA A 15 -20.73 -3.35 21.73
N ILE A 16 -19.76 -4.16 22.19
CA ILE A 16 -18.55 -4.50 21.43
C ILE A 16 -18.92 -5.22 20.12
N PHE A 17 -19.88 -6.15 20.17
CA PHE A 17 -20.34 -6.88 19.00
C PHE A 17 -21.01 -5.98 17.95
N LEU A 18 -21.77 -4.98 18.38
CA LEU A 18 -22.43 -4.01 17.51
C LEU A 18 -21.45 -3.03 16.84
N VAL A 19 -20.41 -2.58 17.55
CA VAL A 19 -19.38 -1.68 16.98
C VAL A 19 -18.55 -2.38 15.90
N LYS A 20 -18.26 -3.68 16.04
CA LYS A 20 -17.48 -4.43 15.06
C LYS A 20 -18.12 -4.48 13.66
N LYS A 21 -19.43 -4.26 13.53
CA LYS A 21 -20.15 -4.45 12.25
C LYS A 21 -20.16 -3.20 11.34
N THR A 22 -19.73 -2.02 11.79
CA THR A 22 -20.14 -0.76 11.12
C THR A 22 -18.99 0.09 10.57
N THR A 23 -17.71 -0.22 10.80
CA THR A 23 -16.67 0.83 10.71
C THR A 23 -15.43 0.57 9.86
N THR A 24 -15.38 -0.42 8.96
CA THR A 24 -14.07 -0.73 8.32
C THR A 24 -14.04 -1.08 6.83
N ASN A 25 -15.19 -1.13 6.14
CA ASN A 25 -15.23 -1.56 4.73
C ASN A 25 -15.89 -0.57 3.76
N ILE A 26 -16.54 0.49 4.24
CA ILE A 26 -17.43 1.30 3.38
C ILE A 26 -16.62 2.16 2.42
N ALA A 27 -15.51 2.78 2.87
CA ALA A 27 -14.72 3.65 2.01
C ALA A 27 -13.92 2.85 0.96
N LEU A 28 -13.47 1.64 1.33
CA LEU A 28 -12.79 0.75 0.40
C LEU A 28 -13.72 0.13 -0.64
N GLU A 29 -14.91 -0.28 -0.23
CA GLU A 29 -15.91 -0.79 -1.16
C GLU A 29 -16.35 0.32 -2.14
N GLU A 30 -16.48 1.57 -1.68
CA GLU A 30 -16.79 2.72 -2.54
C GLU A 30 -15.66 3.01 -3.55
N ASP A 31 -14.41 3.13 -3.11
CA ASP A 31 -13.26 3.34 -3.99
C ASP A 31 -13.07 2.19 -4.97
N PHE A 32 -13.29 0.95 -4.53
CA PHE A 32 -13.23 -0.23 -5.37
C PHE A 32 -14.34 -0.23 -6.43
N GLU A 33 -15.58 0.06 -6.05
CA GLU A 33 -16.72 0.09 -6.97
C GLU A 33 -16.61 1.25 -7.99
N ILE A 34 -16.16 2.44 -7.57
CA ILE A 34 -15.89 3.56 -8.47
C ILE A 34 -14.89 3.14 -9.55
N ASN A 35 -13.80 2.47 -9.15
CA ASN A 35 -12.74 2.08 -10.06
C ASN A 35 -12.99 0.73 -10.76
N ARG A 36 -14.07 0.01 -10.44
CA ARG A 36 -14.38 -1.31 -11.01
C ARG A 36 -14.60 -1.26 -12.52
N THR A 37 -15.13 -0.15 -13.01
CA THR A 37 -15.43 0.05 -14.44
C THR A 37 -14.34 0.78 -15.21
N ASP A 38 -13.30 1.25 -14.52
CA ASP A 38 -12.18 1.92 -15.16
C ASP A 38 -11.28 0.89 -15.84
N SER A 39 -11.27 0.87 -17.17
CA SER A 39 -10.49 -0.08 -17.98
C SER A 39 -9.00 -0.01 -17.68
N GLU A 40 -8.48 1.18 -17.40
CA GLU A 40 -7.06 1.34 -17.12
C GLU A 40 -6.68 0.79 -15.75
N VAL A 41 -7.52 1.01 -14.73
CA VAL A 41 -7.30 0.36 -13.42
C VAL A 41 -7.30 -1.15 -13.59
N GLN A 42 -8.18 -1.68 -14.44
CA GLN A 42 -8.24 -3.11 -14.73
C GLN A 42 -6.98 -3.61 -15.48
N ASP A 43 -6.40 -2.82 -16.37
CA ASP A 43 -5.14 -3.15 -17.05
C ASP A 43 -3.97 -3.16 -16.05
N LEU A 44 -3.89 -2.16 -15.17
CA LEU A 44 -2.85 -2.13 -14.13
C LEU A 44 -2.95 -3.33 -13.18
N ARG A 45 -4.17 -3.81 -12.90
CA ARG A 45 -4.41 -4.99 -12.06
C ARG A 45 -3.97 -6.30 -12.70
N ARG A 46 -3.94 -6.36 -14.03
CA ARG A 46 -3.56 -7.56 -14.79
C ARG A 46 -2.10 -7.56 -15.25
N MET A 47 -1.32 -6.58 -14.81
CA MET A 47 0.09 -6.50 -15.16
C MET A 47 0.84 -7.80 -14.87
N SER A 48 1.72 -8.15 -15.79
CA SER A 48 2.77 -9.13 -15.52
C SER A 48 3.79 -8.57 -14.51
N ARG A 49 4.55 -9.47 -13.88
CA ARG A 49 5.67 -9.10 -13.00
C ARG A 49 6.64 -8.15 -13.69
N GLN A 50 6.97 -8.44 -14.94
CA GLN A 50 7.92 -7.65 -15.73
C GLN A 50 7.38 -6.26 -16.07
N GLU A 51 6.09 -6.14 -16.39
CA GLU A 51 5.45 -4.83 -16.60
C GLU A 51 5.43 -4.01 -15.31
N PHE A 52 5.05 -4.63 -14.20
CA PHE A 52 4.95 -3.94 -12.92
C PHE A 52 6.31 -3.47 -12.42
N GLU A 53 7.33 -4.32 -12.45
CA GLU A 53 8.70 -3.91 -12.12
C GLU A 53 9.17 -2.76 -13.01
N ARG A 54 8.93 -2.83 -14.32
CA ARG A 54 9.31 -1.77 -15.24
C ARG A 54 8.59 -0.46 -14.93
N ALA A 55 7.29 -0.51 -14.62
CA ALA A 55 6.50 0.66 -14.27
C ALA A 55 6.99 1.31 -12.96
N LEU A 56 7.35 0.50 -11.96
CA LEU A 56 7.96 0.99 -10.72
C LEU A 56 9.32 1.66 -11.00
N LYS A 57 10.19 1.01 -11.76
CA LYS A 57 11.51 1.56 -12.10
C LYS A 57 11.40 2.89 -12.84
N ASN A 58 10.55 2.96 -13.86
CA ASN A 58 10.27 4.19 -14.60
C ASN A 58 9.76 5.30 -13.68
N LEU A 59 8.85 4.98 -12.75
CA LEU A 59 8.32 5.96 -11.80
C LEU A 59 9.40 6.48 -10.85
N LEU A 60 10.27 5.60 -10.32
CA LEU A 60 11.34 5.99 -9.41
C LEU A 60 12.42 6.81 -10.11
N GLU A 61 12.82 6.41 -11.33
CA GLU A 61 13.81 7.14 -12.12
C GLU A 61 13.29 8.52 -12.56
N ASP A 62 11.99 8.65 -12.88
CA ASP A 62 11.36 9.94 -13.22
C ASP A 62 11.42 10.97 -12.08
N ILE A 63 11.49 10.49 -10.83
CA ILE A 63 11.65 11.35 -9.65
C ILE A 63 13.10 11.42 -9.14
N ASP A 64 14.06 11.19 -10.04
CA ASP A 64 15.51 11.27 -9.81
C ASP A 64 16.06 10.27 -8.76
N LEU A 65 15.34 9.19 -8.48
CA LEU A 65 15.86 8.10 -7.64
C LEU A 65 16.70 7.14 -8.47
N ARG A 66 17.89 6.81 -7.96
CA ARG A 66 18.78 5.81 -8.57
C ARG A 66 18.50 4.45 -7.97
N ILE A 67 18.10 3.49 -8.79
CA ILE A 67 17.89 2.11 -8.34
C ILE A 67 19.25 1.49 -8.00
N VAL A 68 19.38 0.98 -6.78
CA VAL A 68 20.57 0.28 -6.28
C VAL A 68 20.39 -1.23 -6.46
N GLU A 69 19.23 -1.75 -6.08
CA GLU A 69 18.92 -3.17 -6.10
C GLU A 69 17.43 -3.39 -6.36
N THR A 70 17.10 -4.54 -6.97
CA THR A 70 15.72 -4.99 -7.19
C THR A 70 15.67 -6.49 -6.96
N ILE A 71 14.85 -6.93 -6.00
CA ILE A 71 14.72 -8.33 -5.61
C ILE A 71 13.24 -8.70 -5.58
N TRP A 72 12.87 -9.75 -6.31
CA TRP A 72 11.58 -10.38 -6.12
C TRP A 72 11.61 -11.30 -4.90
N VAL A 73 10.76 -11.01 -3.91
CA VAL A 73 10.63 -11.80 -2.68
C VAL A 73 9.84 -13.08 -2.96
N ASN A 74 8.78 -12.97 -3.75
CA ASN A 74 7.91 -14.05 -4.19
C ASN A 74 7.25 -13.65 -5.52
N ASP A 75 6.26 -14.43 -6.00
CA ASP A 75 5.61 -14.17 -7.30
C ASP A 75 4.80 -12.87 -7.38
N GLU A 76 4.48 -12.27 -6.24
CA GLU A 76 3.62 -11.10 -6.15
C GLU A 76 4.35 -9.86 -5.63
N GLU A 77 5.50 -10.02 -4.98
CA GLU A 77 6.20 -8.93 -4.31
C GLU A 77 7.63 -8.71 -4.77
N VAL A 78 7.94 -7.43 -5.00
CA VAL A 78 9.25 -6.94 -5.38
C VAL A 78 9.69 -5.85 -4.42
N ASP A 79 10.90 -5.98 -3.89
CA ASP A 79 11.56 -4.95 -3.10
C ASP A 79 12.62 -4.25 -3.96
N ILE A 80 12.68 -2.92 -3.87
CA ILE A 80 13.62 -2.07 -4.58
C ILE A 80 14.29 -1.15 -3.56
N LEU A 81 15.61 -1.22 -3.50
CA LEU A 81 16.42 -0.22 -2.82
C LEU A 81 16.77 0.87 -3.83
N ALA A 82 16.44 2.12 -3.53
CA ALA A 82 16.77 3.27 -4.35
C ALA A 82 17.43 4.37 -3.53
N HIS A 83 18.23 5.22 -4.18
CA HIS A 83 18.97 6.29 -3.53
C HIS A 83 18.69 7.63 -4.22
N ASN A 84 18.32 8.64 -3.44
CA ASN A 84 18.27 10.02 -3.92
C ASN A 84 19.68 10.64 -3.81
N PRO A 85 20.35 10.96 -4.94
CA PRO A 85 21.72 11.46 -4.93
C PRO A 85 21.84 12.96 -4.59
N ALA A 86 20.73 13.65 -4.30
CA ALA A 86 20.74 15.08 -4.01
C ALA A 86 21.67 15.38 -2.82
N PRO A 87 22.63 16.31 -2.95
CA PRO A 87 23.49 16.68 -1.83
C PRO A 87 22.67 17.18 -0.64
N VAL A 88 23.09 16.85 0.58
CA VAL A 88 22.51 17.31 1.87
C VAL A 88 21.14 16.73 2.21
N ILE A 89 20.23 16.59 1.25
CA ILE A 89 18.83 16.12 1.47
C ILE A 89 18.57 14.71 0.92
N GLY A 90 19.52 14.14 0.20
CA GLY A 90 19.46 12.80 -0.34
C GLY A 90 19.56 11.72 0.73
N GLY A 91 19.25 10.48 0.33
CA GLY A 91 19.18 9.35 1.22
C GLY A 91 18.48 8.15 0.56
N ASP A 92 18.41 7.06 1.30
CA ASP A 92 17.90 5.80 0.80
C ASP A 92 16.38 5.73 0.88
N TYR A 93 15.78 5.11 -0.11
CA TYR A 93 14.36 4.81 -0.24
C TYR A 93 14.20 3.30 -0.31
N ILE A 94 13.28 2.78 0.49
CA ILE A 94 12.93 1.36 0.47
C ILE A 94 11.54 1.26 -0.15
N VAL A 95 11.47 0.64 -1.31
CA VAL A 95 10.24 0.57 -2.10
C VAL A 95 9.78 -0.88 -2.16
N GLN A 96 8.52 -1.14 -1.82
CA GLN A 96 7.90 -2.45 -1.93
C GLN A 96 6.73 -2.36 -2.93
N GLY A 97 6.81 -3.17 -3.98
CA GLY A 97 5.75 -3.36 -4.95
C GLY A 97 4.97 -4.64 -4.64
N ILE A 98 3.64 -4.57 -4.62
CA ILE A 98 2.76 -5.72 -4.39
C ILE A 98 1.74 -5.85 -5.53
N LEU A 99 1.84 -6.94 -6.29
CA LEU A 99 0.78 -7.40 -7.18
C LEU A 99 -0.34 -8.01 -6.34
N VAL A 100 -1.55 -7.50 -6.47
CA VAL A 100 -2.69 -7.98 -5.69
C VAL A 100 -3.63 -8.78 -6.57
N PRO A 101 -3.86 -10.07 -6.26
CA PRO A 101 -4.83 -10.88 -6.99
C PRO A 101 -6.25 -10.31 -6.94
N ASP A 102 -7.10 -10.72 -7.89
CA ASP A 102 -8.46 -10.20 -7.98
C ASP A 102 -9.30 -10.49 -6.72
N GLY A 103 -9.88 -9.44 -6.14
CA GLY A 103 -10.69 -9.53 -4.92
C GLY A 103 -9.90 -9.53 -3.60
N HIS A 104 -8.57 -9.36 -3.66
CA HIS A 104 -7.71 -9.24 -2.48
C HIS A 104 -7.34 -7.79 -2.18
N TYR A 105 -6.84 -7.56 -0.97
CA TYR A 105 -6.39 -6.27 -0.46
C TYR A 105 -5.00 -6.42 0.18
N VAL A 106 -4.25 -5.32 0.21
CA VAL A 106 -3.00 -5.25 1.00
C VAL A 106 -3.35 -5.03 2.46
N ASP A 107 -2.95 -5.97 3.30
CA ASP A 107 -3.17 -5.90 4.73
C ASP A 107 -2.19 -4.96 5.46
N SER A 108 -2.53 -4.67 6.71
CA SER A 108 -1.71 -3.82 7.58
C SER A 108 -0.36 -4.45 7.94
N ILE A 109 -0.21 -5.77 7.89
CA ILE A 109 1.05 -6.46 8.25
C ILE A 109 2.14 -6.09 7.25
N ARG A 110 1.82 -6.00 5.97
CA ARG A 110 2.76 -5.53 4.93
C ARG A 110 3.24 -4.10 5.17
N VAL A 111 2.31 -3.20 5.49
CA VAL A 111 2.62 -1.79 5.80
C VAL A 111 3.48 -1.67 7.04
N ILE A 112 3.17 -2.42 8.11
CA ILE A 112 3.96 -2.45 9.34
C ILE A 112 5.36 -2.99 9.05
N GLY A 113 5.48 -4.09 8.30
CA GLY A 113 6.76 -4.69 7.95
C GLY A 113 7.68 -3.71 7.23
N LEU A 114 7.18 -3.03 6.19
CA LEU A 114 7.97 -2.02 5.49
C LEU A 114 8.31 -0.83 6.40
N SER A 115 7.37 -0.35 7.22
CA SER A 115 7.60 0.74 8.18
C SER A 115 8.70 0.38 9.18
N ASP A 116 8.73 -0.86 9.67
CA ASP A 116 9.76 -1.36 10.58
C ASP A 116 11.13 -1.39 9.91
N THR A 117 11.20 -1.87 8.67
CA THR A 117 12.43 -1.87 7.86
C THR A 117 12.95 -0.45 7.62
N VAL A 118 12.07 0.50 7.25
CA VAL A 118 12.45 1.90 7.03
C VAL A 118 13.09 2.52 8.27
N ARG A 119 12.54 2.23 9.46
CA ARG A 119 13.12 2.71 10.72
C ARG A 119 14.44 2.03 11.05
N ALA A 120 14.54 0.72 10.84
CA ALA A 120 15.76 -0.06 11.11
C ALA A 120 16.93 0.41 10.25
N GLU A 121 16.69 0.58 8.95
CA GLU A 121 17.69 1.02 7.96
C GLU A 121 17.89 2.55 7.96
N LYS A 122 17.10 3.30 8.73
CA LYS A 122 17.09 4.77 8.75
C LYS A 122 16.92 5.37 7.34
N ALA A 123 16.11 4.71 6.52
CA ALA A 123 15.79 5.18 5.18
C ALA A 123 15.02 6.50 5.26
N LEU A 124 15.23 7.36 4.26
CA LEU A 124 14.59 8.67 4.17
C LEU A 124 13.07 8.53 3.99
N LYS A 125 12.62 7.52 3.25
CA LYS A 125 11.20 7.22 3.03
C LYS A 125 10.99 5.78 2.57
N GLY A 126 9.94 5.14 3.08
CA GLY A 126 9.37 3.92 2.51
C GLY A 126 8.28 4.24 1.50
N ILE A 127 8.21 3.50 0.39
CA ILE A 127 7.13 3.62 -0.60
C ILE A 127 6.52 2.23 -0.80
N LEU A 128 5.23 2.08 -0.53
CA LEU A 128 4.51 0.85 -0.85
C LEU A 128 3.57 1.11 -2.03
N VAL A 129 3.83 0.44 -3.15
CA VAL A 129 3.02 0.52 -4.37
C VAL A 129 2.27 -0.77 -4.57
N SER A 130 0.96 -0.69 -4.84
CA SER A 130 0.12 -1.87 -5.03
C SER A 130 -0.72 -1.74 -6.29
N THR A 131 -0.92 -2.87 -7.00
CA THR A 131 -1.97 -2.98 -8.02
C THR A 131 -3.36 -3.21 -7.42
N GLY A 132 -3.47 -3.34 -6.10
CA GLY A 132 -4.73 -3.40 -5.37
C GLY A 132 -5.01 -2.17 -4.51
N PHE A 133 -5.90 -2.36 -3.54
CA PHE A 133 -6.26 -1.38 -2.52
C PHE A 133 -5.76 -1.84 -1.16
N PHE A 134 -5.50 -0.88 -0.27
CA PHE A 134 -5.11 -1.16 1.13
C PHE A 134 -6.35 -1.33 2.00
N THR A 135 -6.22 -1.96 3.18
CA THR A 135 -7.30 -1.94 4.18
C THR A 135 -7.42 -0.54 4.84
N GLU A 136 -8.59 -0.14 5.37
CA GLU A 136 -8.78 1.22 5.95
C GLU A 136 -7.86 1.45 7.16
N GLU A 137 -7.46 0.36 7.82
CA GLU A 137 -6.64 0.39 9.02
C GLU A 137 -5.18 0.79 8.75
N VAL A 138 -4.69 0.74 7.50
CA VAL A 138 -3.28 0.99 7.17
C VAL A 138 -2.78 2.37 7.60
N VAL A 139 -3.66 3.38 7.57
CA VAL A 139 -3.32 4.79 7.89
C VAL A 139 -2.78 4.92 9.31
N LYS A 140 -3.24 4.08 10.24
CA LYS A 140 -2.78 4.07 11.64
C LYS A 140 -1.35 3.56 11.79
N TYR A 141 -0.85 2.81 10.80
CA TYR A 141 0.45 2.14 10.87
C TYR A 141 1.56 2.89 10.15
N THR A 142 1.25 4.03 9.52
CA THR A 142 2.24 4.94 8.94
C THR A 142 2.77 5.97 9.95
N GLU A 143 2.23 6.04 11.17
CA GLU A 143 2.53 7.11 12.15
C GLU A 143 3.96 7.09 12.74
N GLY A 144 4.79 6.08 12.43
CA GLY A 144 6.13 5.93 13.02
C GLY A 144 7.31 6.07 12.07
N ALA A 145 7.07 6.05 10.75
CA ALA A 145 8.11 6.10 9.73
C ALA A 145 7.63 6.97 8.55
N PRO A 146 8.53 7.66 7.85
CA PRO A 146 8.17 8.39 6.64
C PRO A 146 7.74 7.36 5.57
N MET A 147 6.43 7.22 5.36
CA MET A 147 5.84 6.24 4.45
C MET A 147 4.95 6.91 3.42
N GLU A 148 4.97 6.39 2.19
CA GLU A 148 4.03 6.73 1.13
C GLU A 148 3.32 5.46 0.68
N LEU A 149 1.98 5.47 0.73
CA LEU A 149 1.15 4.36 0.25
C LEU A 149 0.50 4.75 -1.08
N ILE A 150 0.68 3.92 -2.10
CA ILE A 150 0.22 4.14 -3.46
C ILE A 150 -0.60 2.93 -3.89
N ASN A 151 -1.92 3.08 -3.90
CA ASN A 151 -2.84 2.07 -4.42
C ASN A 151 -2.93 2.17 -5.94
N VAL A 152 -3.68 1.26 -6.57
CA VAL A 152 -3.82 1.22 -8.03
C VAL A 152 -4.38 2.52 -8.63
N SER A 153 -5.35 3.16 -7.98
CA SER A 153 -5.93 4.41 -8.47
C SER A 153 -4.91 5.55 -8.49
N LYS A 154 -4.14 5.70 -7.40
CA LYS A 154 -3.07 6.68 -7.31
C LYS A 154 -1.89 6.33 -8.22
N PHE A 155 -1.61 5.05 -8.42
CA PHE A 155 -0.58 4.60 -9.35
C PHE A 155 -0.95 4.97 -10.79
N ARG A 156 -2.19 4.69 -11.24
CA ARG A 156 -2.74 5.18 -12.53
C ARG A 156 -2.53 6.68 -12.69
N GLU A 157 -2.92 7.46 -11.67
CA GLU A 157 -2.82 8.92 -11.71
C GLU A 157 -1.37 9.40 -11.85
N LEU A 158 -0.44 8.78 -11.11
CA LEU A 158 0.98 9.10 -11.20
C LEU A 158 1.55 8.78 -12.58
N LEU A 159 1.23 7.62 -13.15
CA LEU A 159 1.67 7.23 -14.48
C LEU A 159 1.13 8.19 -15.55
N ARG A 160 -0.17 8.52 -15.48
CA ARG A 160 -0.80 9.48 -16.41
C ARG A 160 -0.20 10.89 -16.30
N ALA A 161 -0.11 11.42 -15.08
CA ALA A 161 0.33 12.79 -14.84
C ALA A 161 1.76 13.04 -15.32
N ARG A 162 2.59 11.99 -15.34
CA ARG A 162 3.99 12.03 -15.75
C ARG A 162 4.22 11.55 -17.18
N GLY A 163 3.17 11.07 -17.88
CA GLY A 163 3.29 10.53 -19.23
C GLY A 163 4.19 9.27 -19.29
N LEU A 164 4.20 8.48 -18.21
CA LEU A 164 5.02 7.28 -18.13
C LEU A 164 4.43 6.14 -18.98
N PRO A 165 5.27 5.20 -19.46
CA PRO A 165 4.81 4.09 -20.28
C PRO A 165 3.71 3.29 -19.59
N TRP A 166 2.61 3.10 -20.31
CA TRP A 166 1.52 2.23 -19.88
C TRP A 166 1.91 0.76 -20.07
N PRO A 167 1.48 -0.16 -19.19
CA PRO A 167 1.60 -1.59 -19.47
C PRO A 167 0.83 -1.91 -20.76
N ALA A 168 1.46 -2.63 -21.67
CA ALA A 168 0.89 -2.97 -22.97
C ALA A 168 0.50 -4.44 -23.02
#